data_AF-A0A7N2N402-F1
#
_entry.id   AF-A0A7N2N402-F1
#
_cell.length_a   1.000
_cell.length_b   1.000
_cell.length_c   1.000
_cell.angle_alpha   90.00
_cell.angle_beta   90.00
_cell.angle_gamma   90.00
#
_symmetry.space_group_name_H-M   'P 1'
#
loop_
_entity.id
_entity.type
_entity.pdbx_description
1 polymer ?
#
loop_
_entity_poly.entity_id
_entity_poly.type
_entity_poly.pdbx_seq_one_letter_code
_entity_poly.pdbx_strand_id
1 'polypeptide(L)'
;MIIYEASDVMEVSKEIPYHCLYCNDCCDDYLGWGYFAYQGGVVFSFLGIDGARVEKILDFASITLNKKSVPGDKSALVPAGIRIGSPAMTTRGFTEKEFVPTADFIHEGVQITLEAKRLVSGSKLQDFLKFVAAADFPLLDNMLNMLNLFSINNIFLFGRMHD
;
A
#
# COMPACT_ATOMS: atom_id res chain seq x y z
N MET A 1 -11.67 12.10 -21.51
CA MET A 1 -10.40 12.19 -20.76
C MET A 1 -10.64 13.20 -19.66
N ILE A 2 -11.15 12.76 -18.51
CA ILE A 2 -11.35 13.64 -17.37
C ILE A 2 -10.06 13.56 -16.56
N ILE A 3 -9.26 14.62 -16.66
CA ILE A 3 -8.11 14.85 -15.80
C ILE A 3 -8.73 15.45 -14.55
N TYR A 4 -8.82 14.69 -13.46
CA TYR A 4 -9.20 15.27 -12.18
C TYR A 4 -7.95 16.00 -11.65
N GLU A 5 -8.06 17.31 -11.41
CA GLU A 5 -6.98 18.05 -10.73
C GLU A 5 -6.92 17.63 -9.26
N ALA A 6 -5.80 17.91 -8.58
CA ALA A 6 -5.62 17.55 -7.17
C ALA A 6 -6.70 18.17 -6.25
N SER A 7 -7.29 19.30 -6.66
CA SER A 7 -8.47 19.90 -6.03
C SER A 7 -9.73 19.04 -6.18
N ASP A 8 -9.94 18.43 -7.35
CA ASP A 8 -11.19 17.75 -7.69
C ASP A 8 -11.30 16.38 -6.99
N VAL A 9 -10.17 15.67 -6.81
CA VAL A 9 -10.16 14.43 -6.03
C VAL A 9 -10.28 14.72 -4.54
N MET A 10 -9.73 15.83 -4.05
CA MET A 10 -9.96 16.30 -2.69
C MET A 10 -11.43 16.66 -2.46
N GLU A 11 -12.13 17.20 -3.46
CA GLU A 11 -13.55 17.54 -3.40
C GLU A 11 -14.44 16.29 -3.49
N VAL A 12 -14.11 15.32 -4.35
CA VAL A 12 -14.76 14.00 -4.40
C VAL A 12 -14.51 13.21 -3.11
N SER A 13 -13.32 13.32 -2.50
CA SER A 13 -13.04 12.68 -1.21
C SER A 13 -13.88 13.24 -0.06
N LYS A 14 -14.36 14.49 -0.16
CA LYS A 14 -15.20 15.11 0.88
C LYS A 14 -16.63 14.56 0.91
N GLU A 15 -17.08 13.96 -0.18
CA GLU A 15 -18.42 13.38 -0.31
C GLU A 15 -18.45 11.86 -0.08
N ILE A 16 -17.28 11.20 -0.08
CA ILE A 16 -17.17 9.77 0.16
C ILE A 16 -16.85 9.58 1.65
N PRO A 17 -17.67 8.82 2.41
CA PRO A 17 -17.43 8.64 3.83
C PRO A 17 -16.04 8.07 4.07
N TYR A 18 -15.16 8.91 4.62
CA TYR A 18 -13.84 8.59 5.15
C TYR A 18 -14.03 7.63 6.32
N HIS A 19 -14.02 6.34 6.03
CA HIS A 19 -14.06 5.32 7.05
C HIS A 19 -12.85 4.41 6.86
N CYS A 20 -11.76 4.73 7.57
CA CYS A 20 -10.77 3.70 7.88
C CYS A 20 -11.49 2.61 8.63
N LEU A 21 -11.49 1.40 8.10
CA LEU A 21 -12.00 0.21 8.78
C LEU A 21 -11.07 -0.26 9.92
N TYR A 22 -10.14 0.59 10.39
CA TYR A 22 -8.98 0.21 11.22
C TYR A 22 -8.91 1.01 12.52
N CYS A 23 -8.45 2.25 12.44
CA CYS A 23 -8.34 3.19 13.55
C CYS A 23 -8.37 4.62 13.00
N ASN A 24 -8.86 5.59 13.79
CA ASN A 24 -8.91 6.99 13.36
C ASN A 24 -7.50 7.56 13.20
N ASP A 25 -6.60 7.28 14.15
CA ASP A 25 -5.20 7.75 14.14
C ASP A 25 -4.46 7.32 12.87
N CYS A 26 -4.64 6.07 12.46
CA CYS A 26 -4.08 5.49 11.24
C CYS A 26 -4.54 6.26 9.99
N CYS A 27 -5.79 6.75 10.00
CA CYS A 27 -6.35 7.50 8.89
C CYS A 27 -5.77 8.91 8.80
N ASP A 28 -5.55 9.54 9.95
CA ASP A 28 -4.90 10.85 10.04
C ASP A 28 -3.43 10.76 9.57
N ASP A 29 -2.71 9.71 9.96
CA ASP A 29 -1.33 9.45 9.50
C ASP A 29 -1.26 9.25 7.98
N TYR A 30 -2.17 8.42 7.43
CA TYR A 30 -2.25 8.22 5.99
C TYR A 30 -2.53 9.52 5.23
N LEU A 31 -3.46 10.36 5.72
CA LEU A 31 -3.72 11.67 5.13
C LEU A 31 -2.50 12.60 5.26
N GLY A 32 -1.81 12.57 6.41
CA GLY A 32 -0.58 13.32 6.65
C GLY A 32 0.56 12.95 5.70
N TRP A 33 0.65 11.67 5.31
CA TRP A 33 1.57 11.18 4.29
C TRP A 33 1.09 11.39 2.84
N GLY A 34 -0.09 11.99 2.66
CA GLY A 34 -0.67 12.29 1.34
C GLY A 34 -1.37 11.09 0.68
N TYR A 35 -1.78 10.09 1.46
CA TYR A 35 -2.53 8.93 0.99
C TYR A 35 -4.03 9.17 1.18
N PHE A 36 -4.86 8.63 0.28
CA PHE A 36 -6.30 8.84 0.35
C PHE A 36 -7.01 7.55 0.75
N ALA A 37 -7.85 7.60 1.78
CA ALA A 37 -8.68 6.47 2.17
C ALA A 37 -9.92 6.35 1.26
N TYR A 38 -10.18 5.17 0.70
CA TYR A 38 -11.35 4.90 -0.13
C TYR A 38 -11.92 3.50 0.12
N GLN A 39 -13.17 3.41 0.61
CA GLN A 39 -13.91 2.16 0.83
C GLN A 39 -13.07 1.08 1.55
N GLY A 40 -12.42 1.43 2.66
CA GLY A 40 -11.60 0.50 3.43
C GLY A 40 -10.21 0.19 2.88
N GLY A 41 -9.79 0.89 1.83
CA GLY A 41 -8.44 0.82 1.24
C GLY A 41 -7.73 2.18 1.23
N VAL A 42 -6.51 2.18 0.72
CA VAL A 42 -5.61 3.32 0.58
C VAL A 42 -5.27 3.53 -0.90
N VAL A 43 -5.29 4.78 -1.36
CA VAL A 43 -5.09 5.19 -2.75
C VAL A 43 -3.85 6.06 -2.86
N PHE A 44 -2.99 5.75 -3.84
CA PHE A 44 -1.68 6.38 -4.03
C PHE A 44 -1.55 7.24 -5.29
N SER A 45 -2.66 7.53 -5.97
CA SER A 45 -2.68 8.19 -7.29
C SER A 45 -1.82 9.47 -7.36
N PHE A 46 -1.77 10.25 -6.29
CA PHE A 46 -1.02 11.50 -6.19
C PHE A 46 0.49 11.35 -6.01
N LEU A 47 0.95 10.18 -5.58
CA LEU A 47 2.37 9.88 -5.42
C LEU A 47 3.00 9.37 -6.72
N GLY A 48 2.19 9.24 -7.77
CA GLY A 48 2.63 8.71 -9.05
C GLY A 48 3.06 7.24 -8.95
N ILE A 49 2.55 6.46 -7.99
CA ILE A 49 2.74 5.01 -7.89
C ILE A 49 1.40 4.29 -7.98
N ASP A 50 1.45 2.99 -8.23
CA ASP A 50 0.29 2.12 -8.34
C ASP A 50 0.30 1.04 -7.25
N GLY A 51 -0.90 0.57 -6.92
CA GLY A 51 -1.10 -0.46 -5.91
C GLY A 51 -0.45 -1.79 -6.27
N ALA A 52 -0.27 -2.11 -7.56
CA ALA A 52 0.38 -3.37 -7.96
C ALA A 52 1.88 -3.40 -7.63
N ARG A 53 2.58 -2.28 -7.79
CA ARG A 53 4.00 -2.16 -7.36
C ARG A 53 4.14 -2.20 -5.83
N VAL A 54 3.26 -1.47 -5.12
CA VAL A 54 3.25 -1.44 -3.65
C VAL A 54 2.93 -2.81 -3.07
N GLU A 55 1.89 -3.48 -3.61
CA GLU A 55 1.53 -4.86 -3.25
C GLU A 55 2.74 -5.78 -3.36
N LYS A 56 3.55 -5.66 -4.42
CA LYS A 56 4.69 -6.56 -4.60
C LYS A 56 5.79 -6.37 -3.58
N ILE A 57 6.14 -5.11 -3.26
CA ILE A 57 7.15 -4.80 -2.24
C ILE A 57 6.70 -5.29 -0.86
N LEU A 58 5.43 -5.05 -0.52
CA LEU A 58 4.87 -5.50 0.75
C LEU A 58 4.77 -7.03 0.83
N ASP A 59 4.43 -7.72 -0.26
CA ASP A 59 4.39 -9.18 -0.36
C ASP A 59 5.74 -9.83 -0.02
N PHE A 60 6.85 -9.24 -0.51
CA PHE A 60 8.20 -9.70 -0.16
C PHE A 60 8.54 -9.50 1.33
N ALA A 61 7.98 -8.48 1.97
CA ALA A 61 8.12 -8.25 3.41
C ALA A 61 7.09 -9.02 4.26
N SER A 62 6.43 -10.04 3.67
CA SER A 62 5.37 -10.85 4.32
C SER A 62 4.13 -10.05 4.74
N ILE A 63 3.88 -8.91 4.10
CA ILE A 63 2.65 -8.12 4.24
C ILE A 63 1.79 -8.35 3.00
N THR A 64 0.81 -9.26 3.11
CA THR A 64 -0.10 -9.53 2.00
C THR A 64 -1.30 -8.58 2.02
N LEU A 65 -1.45 -7.76 0.97
CA LEU A 65 -2.59 -6.86 0.77
C LEU A 65 -3.18 -7.09 -0.62
N ASN A 66 -4.43 -6.68 -0.83
CA ASN A 66 -5.08 -6.86 -2.13
C ASN A 66 -5.03 -5.55 -2.92
N LYS A 67 -4.44 -5.52 -4.11
CA LYS A 67 -4.62 -4.39 -5.03
C LYS A 67 -6.11 -4.20 -5.36
N LYS A 68 -6.58 -2.96 -5.44
CA LYS A 68 -7.99 -2.63 -5.70
C LYS A 68 -8.08 -1.45 -6.65
N SER A 69 -8.86 -1.62 -7.72
CA SER A 69 -9.15 -0.53 -8.64
C SER A 69 -10.00 0.54 -7.97
N VAL A 70 -9.67 1.80 -8.24
CA VAL A 70 -10.32 2.99 -7.70
C VAL A 70 -10.97 3.76 -8.86
N PRO A 71 -12.10 4.45 -8.63
CA PRO A 71 -12.65 5.36 -9.64
C PRO A 71 -11.58 6.34 -10.15
N GLY A 72 -11.41 6.42 -11.47
CA GLY A 72 -10.38 7.25 -12.11
C GLY A 72 -9.14 6.47 -12.58
N ASP A 73 -9.03 5.18 -12.26
CA ASP A 73 -7.95 4.34 -12.78
C ASP A 73 -8.00 4.22 -14.31
N LYS A 74 -6.86 4.46 -14.96
CA LYS A 74 -6.73 4.34 -16.43
C LYS A 74 -6.83 2.89 -16.92
N SER A 75 -6.52 1.92 -16.05
CA SER A 75 -6.57 0.49 -16.37
C SER A 75 -6.80 -0.34 -15.11
N ALA A 76 -7.69 -1.34 -15.19
CA ALA A 76 -7.90 -2.31 -14.12
C ALA A 76 -6.69 -3.23 -13.86
N LEU A 77 -5.74 -3.30 -14.82
CA LEU A 77 -4.53 -4.11 -14.68
C LEU A 77 -3.46 -3.45 -13.80
N VAL A 78 -3.51 -2.13 -13.66
CA VAL A 78 -2.56 -1.34 -12.86
C VAL A 78 -3.38 -0.41 -11.97
N PRO A 79 -4.03 -0.96 -10.92
CA PRO A 79 -4.88 -0.17 -10.04
C PRO A 79 -4.05 0.82 -9.21
N ALA A 80 -4.60 2.00 -8.90
CA ALA A 80 -3.89 3.02 -8.11
C ALA A 80 -3.97 2.80 -6.58
N GLY A 81 -4.74 1.82 -6.11
CA GLY A 81 -4.99 1.60 -4.69
C GLY A 81 -4.75 0.17 -4.21
N ILE A 82 -4.70 0.04 -2.89
CA ILE A 82 -4.65 -1.22 -2.15
C ILE A 82 -5.78 -1.27 -1.14
N ARG A 83 -6.28 -2.47 -0.87
CA ARG A 83 -7.22 -2.77 0.20
C ARG A 83 -6.48 -3.51 1.29
N ILE A 84 -6.45 -2.89 2.47
CA ILE A 84 -5.99 -3.53 3.69
C ILE A 84 -7.16 -4.42 4.20
N GLY A 85 -6.89 -5.50 4.93
CA GLY A 85 -7.93 -6.43 5.37
C GLY A 85 -8.08 -6.44 6.89
N SER A 86 -8.84 -5.51 7.48
CA SER A 86 -9.05 -5.49 8.94
C SER A 86 -9.69 -6.76 9.49
N PRO A 87 -10.67 -7.42 8.81
CA PRO A 87 -11.33 -8.59 9.39
C PRO A 87 -10.37 -9.75 9.70
N ALA A 88 -9.32 -9.91 8.88
CA ALA A 88 -8.32 -10.97 9.10
C ALA A 88 -7.44 -10.68 10.33
N MET A 89 -7.11 -9.40 10.56
CA MET A 89 -6.32 -8.94 11.70
C MET A 89 -7.12 -8.98 13.00
N THR A 90 -8.35 -8.47 13.00
CA THR A 90 -9.20 -8.41 14.20
C THR A 90 -9.60 -9.80 14.67
N THR A 91 -9.77 -10.77 13.76
CA THR A 91 -9.97 -12.20 14.12
C THR A 91 -8.77 -12.78 14.87
N ARG A 92 -7.57 -12.22 14.68
CA ARG A 92 -6.34 -12.61 15.40
C ARG A 92 -6.10 -11.79 16.67
N GLY A 93 -7.04 -10.93 17.05
CA GLY A 93 -6.97 -10.13 18.28
C GLY A 93 -6.28 -8.78 18.13
N PHE A 94 -6.05 -8.29 16.91
CA PHE A 94 -5.53 -6.93 16.71
C PHE A 94 -6.53 -5.89 17.23
N THR A 95 -6.00 -4.94 17.98
CA THR A 95 -6.69 -3.73 18.43
C THR A 95 -6.09 -2.52 17.72
N GLU A 96 -6.65 -1.33 17.96
CA GLU A 96 -6.14 -0.07 17.39
C GLU A 96 -4.64 0.13 17.62
N LYS A 97 -4.11 -0.34 18.75
CA LYS A 97 -2.68 -0.23 19.10
C LYS A 97 -1.76 -1.01 18.18
N GLU A 98 -2.21 -2.15 17.66
CA GLU A 98 -1.45 -2.97 16.70
C GLU A 98 -1.62 -2.46 15.26
N PHE A 99 -2.69 -1.71 14.96
CA PHE A 99 -2.91 -1.12 13.65
C PHE A 99 -2.00 0.08 13.36
N VAL A 100 -1.63 0.87 14.37
CA VAL A 100 -0.69 1.99 14.23
C VAL A 100 0.68 1.54 13.65
N PRO A 101 1.42 0.60 14.27
CA PRO A 101 2.69 0.14 13.71
C PRO A 101 2.50 -0.58 12.37
N THR A 102 1.33 -1.20 12.14
CA THR A 102 1.01 -1.78 10.83
C THR A 102 0.93 -0.71 9.73
N ALA A 103 0.38 0.47 10.03
CA ALA A 103 0.34 1.59 9.10
C ALA A 103 1.74 2.12 8.79
N ASP A 104 2.63 2.18 9.78
CA ASP A 104 4.03 2.55 9.60
C ASP A 104 4.77 1.59 8.65
N PHE A 105 4.59 0.28 8.81
CA PHE A 105 5.18 -0.71 7.91
C PHE A 105 4.65 -0.58 6.47
N ILE A 106 3.37 -0.26 6.30
CA ILE A 106 2.78 0.00 4.98
C ILE A 106 3.40 1.27 4.38
N HIS A 107 3.57 2.32 5.18
CA HIS A 107 4.22 3.54 4.75
C HIS A 107 5.66 3.29 4.31
N GLU A 108 6.44 2.56 5.10
CA GLU A 108 7.82 2.19 4.78
C GLU A 108 7.90 1.42 3.45
N GLY A 109 7.02 0.42 3.24
CA GLY A 109 6.94 -0.29 1.96
C GLY A 109 6.58 0.60 0.78
N VAL A 110 5.75 1.62 0.97
CA VAL A 110 5.46 2.64 -0.06
C VAL A 110 6.71 3.47 -0.37
N GLN A 111 7.48 3.88 0.63
CA GLN A 111 8.74 4.62 0.41
C GLN A 111 9.76 3.77 -0.36
N ILE A 112 9.92 2.49 0.00
CA ILE A 112 10.77 1.55 -0.75
C ILE A 112 10.28 1.42 -2.20
N THR A 113 8.96 1.37 -2.41
CA THR A 113 8.38 1.29 -3.76
C THR A 113 8.69 2.54 -4.59
N LEU A 114 8.59 3.72 -3.99
CA LEU A 114 8.92 5.00 -4.64
C LEU A 114 10.39 5.02 -5.06
N GLU A 115 11.29 4.60 -4.18
CA GLU A 115 12.73 4.58 -4.47
C GLU A 115 13.08 3.52 -5.52
N ALA A 116 12.55 2.30 -5.39
CA ALA A 116 12.72 1.25 -6.40
C ALA A 116 12.21 1.70 -7.78
N LYS A 117 11.10 2.47 -7.82
CA LYS A 117 10.57 3.02 -9.07
C LYS A 117 11.48 4.09 -9.68
N ARG A 118 12.22 4.86 -8.87
CA ARG A 118 13.21 5.82 -9.37
C ARG A 118 14.44 5.14 -9.94
N LEU A 119 14.83 4.01 -9.35
CA LEU A 119 16.03 3.26 -9.75
C LEU A 119 15.80 2.38 -11.00
N VAL A 120 14.58 1.92 -11.26
CA VAL A 120 14.30 1.07 -12.42
C VAL A 120 14.30 1.88 -13.73
N SER A 121 15.04 1.40 -14.73
CA SER A 121 15.20 2.07 -16.02
C SER A 121 14.00 1.91 -16.99
N GLY A 122 12.81 1.54 -16.49
CA GLY A 122 11.65 1.17 -17.31
C GLY A 122 10.30 1.58 -16.70
N SER A 123 9.34 1.95 -17.56
CA SER A 123 8.01 2.41 -17.13
C SER A 123 6.99 1.27 -16.95
N LYS A 124 7.28 0.07 -17.46
CA LYS A 124 6.37 -1.08 -17.41
C LYS A 124 6.42 -1.74 -16.04
N LEU A 125 5.30 -2.33 -15.65
CA LEU A 125 5.21 -3.11 -14.41
C LEU A 125 6.17 -4.31 -14.43
N GLN A 126 6.30 -4.99 -15.57
CA GLN A 126 7.16 -6.16 -15.71
C GLN A 126 8.65 -5.86 -15.45
N ASP A 127 9.13 -4.68 -15.85
CA ASP A 127 10.52 -4.28 -15.62
C ASP A 127 10.77 -4.04 -14.13
N PHE A 128 9.80 -3.42 -13.45
CA PHE A 128 9.82 -3.26 -11.99
C PHE A 128 9.82 -4.60 -11.27
N LEU A 129 8.95 -5.54 -11.66
CA LEU A 129 8.88 -6.86 -11.03
C LEU A 129 10.20 -7.62 -11.18
N LYS A 130 10.85 -7.54 -12.36
CA LYS A 130 12.17 -8.14 -12.58
C LYS A 130 13.26 -7.47 -11.76
N PHE A 131 13.22 -6.14 -11.63
CA PHE A 131 14.18 -5.37 -10.85
C PHE A 131 14.12 -5.73 -9.36
N VAL A 132 12.91 -5.82 -8.79
CA VAL A 132 12.73 -6.20 -7.38
C VAL A 132 13.07 -7.68 -7.14
N ALA A 133 12.84 -8.55 -8.13
CA ALA A 133 13.19 -9.97 -8.03
C ALA A 133 14.68 -10.28 -8.32
N ALA A 134 15.48 -9.27 -8.67
CA ALA A 134 16.89 -9.46 -8.96
C ALA A 134 17.68 -9.69 -7.66
N ALA A 135 18.71 -10.54 -7.71
CA ALA A 135 19.52 -10.88 -6.54
C ALA A 135 20.35 -9.68 -6.03
N ASP A 136 20.63 -8.71 -6.91
CA ASP A 136 21.36 -7.47 -6.65
C ASP A 136 20.44 -6.27 -6.39
N PHE A 137 19.18 -6.52 -6.02
CA PHE A 137 18.24 -5.45 -5.70
C PHE A 137 18.78 -4.57 -4.55
N PRO A 138 19.02 -3.27 -4.78
CA PRO A 138 19.78 -2.43 -3.84
C PRO A 138 19.03 -2.11 -2.55
N LEU A 139 17.71 -2.30 -2.50
CA LEU A 139 16.89 -2.06 -1.30
C LEU A 139 16.49 -3.37 -0.61
N LEU A 140 17.14 -4.49 -0.93
CA LEU A 140 16.84 -5.79 -0.33
C LEU A 140 17.02 -5.75 1.19
N ASP A 141 18.06 -5.08 1.69
CA ASP A 141 18.31 -4.94 3.12
C ASP A 141 17.19 -4.18 3.84
N ASN A 142 16.64 -3.13 3.23
CA ASN A 142 15.47 -2.42 3.77
C ASN A 142 14.26 -3.35 3.91
N MET A 143 14.01 -4.17 2.88
CA MET A 143 12.89 -5.11 2.90
C MET A 143 13.08 -6.22 3.94
N LEU A 144 14.31 -6.73 4.10
CA LEU A 144 14.65 -7.73 5.12
C LEU A 144 14.54 -7.15 6.54
N ASN A 145 14.97 -5.91 6.75
CA ASN A 145 14.81 -5.22 8.03
C ASN A 145 13.34 -5.04 8.37
N MET A 146 12.52 -4.61 7.40
CA MET A 146 11.08 -4.46 7.57
C MET A 146 10.42 -5.80 7.93
N LEU A 147 10.79 -6.89 7.23
CA LEU A 147 10.33 -8.25 7.54
C LEU A 147 10.70 -8.67 8.97
N ASN A 148 11.95 -8.43 9.39
CA ASN A 148 12.41 -8.81 10.71
C ASN A 148 11.66 -8.06 11.81
N LEU A 149 11.50 -6.73 11.65
CA LEU A 149 10.74 -5.91 12.59
C LEU A 149 9.27 -6.34 12.65
N PHE A 150 8.67 -6.62 11.49
CA PHE A 150 7.30 -7.10 11.41
C PHE A 150 7.13 -8.45 12.13
N SER A 151 8.07 -9.38 11.95
CA SER A 151 8.09 -10.68 12.62
C SER A 151 8.31 -10.56 14.13
N ILE A 152 9.19 -9.67 14.59
CA ILE A 152 9.46 -9.45 16.03
C ILE A 152 8.24 -8.85 16.72
N ASN A 153 7.53 -7.94 16.06
CA ASN A 153 6.29 -7.36 16.57
C ASN A 153 5.09 -8.31 16.48
N ASN A 154 5.29 -9.56 16.03
CA ASN A 154 4.28 -10.59 15.87
C ASN A 154 3.08 -10.13 15.01
N ILE A 155 3.33 -9.19 14.11
CA ILE A 155 2.32 -8.69 13.19
C ILE A 155 2.33 -9.69 12.03
N PHE A 156 1.36 -10.59 11.95
CA PHE A 156 1.26 -11.55 10.84
C PHE A 156 0.06 -11.22 9.97
N LEU A 157 0.31 -10.59 8.81
CA LEU A 157 -0.69 -10.36 7.77
C LEU A 157 -0.62 -11.49 6.73
N PHE A 158 -1.08 -12.69 7.08
CA PHE A 158 -1.09 -13.80 6.15
C PHE A 158 -2.44 -14.02 5.48
N GLY A 159 -2.37 -14.12 4.15
CA GLY A 159 -3.35 -14.79 3.32
C GLY A 159 -3.16 -14.47 1.84
N ARG A 160 -2.21 -15.14 1.15
CA ARG A 160 -2.55 -15.59 -0.20
C ARG A 160 -3.71 -16.57 -0.02
N MET A 161 -4.92 -16.11 -0.27
CA MET A 161 -6.00 -16.98 -0.70
C MET A 161 -5.51 -17.52 -2.06
N HIS A 162 -4.70 -18.58 -2.02
CA HIS A 162 -4.60 -19.47 -3.16
C HIS A 162 -5.97 -20.13 -3.24
N ASP A 163 -6.69 -19.82 -4.31
CA ASP A 163 -7.76 -20.67 -4.80
C ASP A 163 -7.22 -22.08 -5.09
#